data_AF-A0A7C1P7C6-F1
#
_entry.id   AF-A0A7C1P7C6-F1
#
_cell.length_a   1.000
_cell.length_b   1.000
_cell.length_c   1.000
_cell.angle_alpha   90.00
_cell.angle_beta   90.00
_cell.angle_gamma   90.00
#
_symmetry.space_group_name_H-M   'P 1'
#
loop_
_entity.id
_entity.type
_entity.pdbx_description
1 polymer ?
#
loop_
_entity_poly.entity_id
_entity_poly.type
_entity_poly.pdbx_seq_one_letter_code
_entity_poly.pdbx_strand_id
1 'polypeptide(L)'
;MKRLPHILAGTMLSVSLVSFPAFAQQAGTPVETQAPNAPDQQPAFSGQTRAPQPPEAVSIQTEVVAEGLPHLWAMEFLPDGRMLVTAKQGAMHIIGTDGTAGPEIANVPEVLADGQGGLLDVALAPDFESSGMIFFSFAEPRNDDGNGTSVASARLVADDQGGGALEDVNVIFRQTPGYEGNKHFGSRLAFGPEGELYVTVGERSDAEPRV
;
A
#
# COMPACT_ATOMS: atom_id res chain seq x y z
N MET A 1 -37.48 51.73 21.48
CA MET A 1 -36.56 50.73 20.88
C MET A 1 -35.21 50.87 21.58
N LYS A 2 -34.82 49.84 22.34
CA LYS A 2 -33.60 49.80 23.16
C LYS A 2 -32.35 49.67 22.28
N ARG A 3 -31.27 50.41 22.58
CA ARG A 3 -29.89 49.97 22.33
C ARG A 3 -29.02 50.38 23.51
N LEU A 4 -28.41 49.37 24.13
CA LEU A 4 -27.61 49.41 25.35
C LEU A 4 -26.12 49.57 24.95
N PRO A 5 -25.31 50.35 25.70
CA PRO A 5 -23.88 50.47 25.43
C PRO A 5 -23.08 49.30 26.02
N HIS A 6 -21.91 49.08 25.45
CA HIS A 6 -20.94 48.04 25.79
C HIS A 6 -20.35 48.20 27.19
N ILE A 7 -20.31 47.11 27.96
CA ILE A 7 -19.40 46.94 29.09
C ILE A 7 -18.59 45.67 28.83
N LEU A 8 -17.27 45.85 28.72
CA LEU A 8 -16.24 44.83 28.69
C LEU A 8 -16.35 43.95 29.95
N ALA A 9 -16.54 42.65 29.76
CA ALA A 9 -16.29 41.64 30.78
C ALA A 9 -15.02 40.88 30.38
N GLY A 10 -13.91 41.20 31.05
CA GLY A 10 -12.74 40.36 31.08
C GLY A 10 -12.85 39.39 32.25
N THR A 11 -12.77 38.09 31.98
CA THR A 11 -12.40 37.10 33.01
C THR A 11 -11.64 35.95 32.35
N MET A 12 -10.51 35.64 32.98
CA MET A 12 -9.47 34.68 32.61
C MET A 12 -9.98 33.31 32.14
N LEU A 13 -9.48 32.86 30.99
CA LEU A 13 -9.49 31.45 30.62
C LEU A 13 -8.27 30.77 31.24
N SER A 14 -8.49 30.03 32.32
CA SER A 14 -7.49 29.19 32.98
C SER A 14 -7.05 28.08 32.03
N VAL A 15 -5.83 28.16 31.51
CA VAL A 15 -5.20 27.03 30.79
C VAL A 15 -4.75 26.02 31.83
N SER A 16 -5.59 25.01 32.09
CA SER A 16 -5.17 23.81 32.82
C SER A 16 -4.29 22.98 31.90
N LEU A 17 -2.96 23.16 32.01
CA LEU A 17 -1.98 22.20 31.52
C LEU A 17 -2.14 20.90 32.29
N VAL A 18 -3.01 20.01 31.81
CA VAL A 18 -2.95 18.60 32.20
C VAL A 18 -1.70 18.03 31.56
N SER A 19 -0.59 18.07 32.30
CA SER A 19 0.55 17.23 31.99
C SER A 19 0.10 15.79 32.20
N PHE A 20 -0.23 15.10 31.12
CA PHE A 20 -0.27 13.64 31.17
C PHE A 20 1.12 13.19 31.63
N PRO A 21 1.23 12.40 32.71
CA PRO A 21 2.50 11.76 33.00
C PRO A 21 2.84 10.93 31.75
N ALA A 22 3.90 11.30 31.06
CA ALA A 22 4.58 10.39 30.17
C ALA A 22 4.95 9.20 31.06
N PHE A 23 4.22 8.10 30.94
CA PHE A 23 4.62 6.85 31.55
C PHE A 23 6.02 6.57 31.00
N ALA A 24 7.02 6.72 31.86
CA ALA A 24 8.38 6.33 31.52
C ALA A 24 8.32 4.83 31.20
N GLN A 25 8.40 4.51 29.91
CA GLN A 25 8.32 3.15 29.41
C GLN A 25 9.53 2.39 29.99
N GLN A 26 9.27 1.40 30.84
CA GLN A 26 10.34 0.74 31.57
C GLN A 26 11.08 -0.24 30.64
N ALA A 27 12.35 0.07 30.36
CA ALA A 27 13.27 -0.80 29.63
C ALA A 27 13.17 -2.25 30.14
N GLY A 28 13.12 -3.22 29.23
CA GLY A 28 13.03 -4.64 29.60
C GLY A 28 11.61 -5.19 29.82
N THR A 29 10.58 -4.34 29.92
CA THR A 29 9.19 -4.81 29.89
C THR A 29 8.65 -4.85 28.46
N PRO A 30 7.83 -5.85 28.09
CA PRO A 30 7.21 -5.88 26.78
C PRO A 30 6.18 -4.76 26.58
N VAL A 31 6.07 -4.23 25.36
CA VAL A 31 5.02 -3.25 25.02
C VAL A 31 3.63 -3.88 24.97
N GLU A 32 3.54 -5.08 24.41
CA GLU A 32 2.26 -5.80 24.35
C GLU A 32 2.00 -6.50 25.69
N THR A 33 0.97 -6.04 26.39
CA THR A 33 0.56 -6.55 27.72
C THR A 33 -0.81 -7.23 27.71
N GLN A 34 -1.54 -7.20 26.58
CA GLN A 34 -2.84 -7.82 26.43
C GLN A 34 -2.74 -9.35 26.43
N ALA A 35 -3.86 -10.00 26.76
CA ALA A 35 -4.00 -11.45 26.63
C ALA A 35 -3.77 -11.90 25.17
N PRO A 36 -3.17 -13.08 24.93
CA PRO A 36 -3.00 -13.60 23.57
C PRO A 36 -4.36 -13.78 22.86
N ASN A 37 -4.43 -13.43 21.59
CA ASN A 37 -5.59 -13.67 20.72
C ASN A 37 -5.80 -15.16 20.39
N ALA A 38 -4.74 -15.98 20.50
CA ALA A 38 -4.79 -17.44 20.42
C ALA A 38 -4.23 -18.04 21.73
N PRO A 39 -5.06 -18.23 22.77
CA PRO A 39 -4.59 -18.60 24.12
C PRO A 39 -3.88 -19.96 24.18
N ASP A 40 -4.18 -20.84 23.23
CA ASP A 40 -3.61 -22.20 23.16
C ASP A 40 -2.26 -22.26 22.43
N GLN A 41 -1.85 -21.16 21.78
CA GLN A 41 -0.56 -21.08 21.11
C GLN A 41 0.52 -20.60 22.08
N GLN A 42 1.59 -21.39 22.22
CA GLN A 42 2.76 -21.06 23.02
C GLN A 42 3.92 -20.61 22.12
N PRO A 43 4.77 -19.67 22.58
CA PRO A 43 6.01 -19.34 21.88
C PRO A 43 6.89 -20.57 21.64
N ALA A 44 7.45 -20.71 20.43
CA ALA A 44 8.41 -21.74 20.08
C ALA A 44 9.75 -21.57 20.82
N PHE A 45 10.08 -20.35 21.26
CA PHE A 45 11.24 -20.04 22.09
C PHE A 45 11.00 -18.81 22.98
N SER A 46 11.82 -18.66 24.01
CA SER A 46 11.73 -17.53 24.96
C SER A 46 11.91 -16.18 24.24
N GLY A 47 11.00 -15.24 24.49
CA GLY A 47 11.05 -13.89 23.92
C GLY A 47 10.56 -13.75 22.47
N GLN A 48 10.06 -14.82 21.84
CA GLN A 48 9.46 -14.73 20.49
C GLN A 48 8.26 -13.78 20.45
N THR A 49 7.42 -13.83 21.48
CA THR A 49 6.33 -12.88 21.69
C THR A 49 6.67 -12.00 22.88
N ARG A 50 6.09 -10.80 22.89
CA ARG A 50 6.31 -9.84 23.98
C ARG A 50 7.82 -9.59 24.21
N ALA A 51 8.53 -9.27 23.14
CA ALA A 51 9.93 -8.89 23.24
C ALA A 51 10.09 -7.66 24.16
N PRO A 52 11.12 -7.61 25.01
CA PRO A 52 11.38 -6.48 25.88
C PRO A 52 11.60 -5.22 25.05
N GLN A 53 11.13 -4.07 25.54
CA GLN A 53 11.46 -2.80 24.91
C GLN A 53 12.96 -2.52 24.99
N PRO A 54 13.55 -1.96 23.91
CA PRO A 54 14.88 -1.39 24.01
C PRO A 54 14.89 -0.28 25.06
N PRO A 55 16.01 -0.04 25.75
CA PRO A 55 16.11 0.98 26.78
C PRO A 55 15.92 2.40 26.26
N GLU A 56 16.18 2.60 24.96
CA GLU A 56 15.98 3.86 24.27
C GLU A 56 15.14 3.61 23.01
N ALA A 57 14.10 4.42 22.83
CA ALA A 57 13.32 4.40 21.60
C ALA A 57 14.12 5.07 20.47
N VAL A 58 14.08 4.47 19.28
CA VAL A 58 14.67 5.08 18.08
C VAL A 58 13.84 6.30 17.69
N SER A 59 14.49 7.45 17.53
CA SER A 59 13.85 8.64 16.96
C SER A 59 13.74 8.47 15.44
N ILE A 60 12.51 8.45 14.94
CA ILE A 60 12.21 8.37 13.51
C ILE A 60 11.87 9.78 13.03
N GLN A 61 12.52 10.22 11.95
CA GLN A 61 12.12 11.42 11.22
C GLN A 61 11.28 11.01 10.04
N THR A 62 10.19 11.74 9.79
CA THR A 62 9.27 11.51 8.68
C THR A 62 9.18 12.79 7.86
N GLU A 63 9.24 12.64 6.54
CA GLU A 63 9.04 13.73 5.59
C GLU A 63 7.95 13.33 4.59
N VAL A 64 7.07 14.26 4.28
CA VAL A 64 6.05 14.05 3.24
C VAL A 64 6.69 14.31 1.89
N VAL A 65 6.82 13.26 1.08
CA VAL A 65 7.42 13.34 -0.26
C VAL A 65 6.40 13.64 -1.35
N ALA A 66 5.13 13.29 -1.13
CA ALA A 66 4.02 13.55 -2.05
C ALA A 66 2.69 13.48 -1.26
N GLU A 67 1.70 14.27 -1.68
CA GLU A 67 0.39 14.34 -1.03
C GLU A 67 -0.75 14.47 -2.06
N GLY A 68 -2.00 14.32 -1.60
CA GLY A 68 -3.17 14.42 -2.48
C GLY A 68 -3.34 13.26 -3.47
N LEU A 69 -2.65 12.14 -3.23
CA LEU A 69 -2.67 10.95 -4.09
C LEU A 69 -3.94 10.10 -3.85
N PRO A 70 -4.40 9.33 -4.85
CA PRO A 70 -5.49 8.37 -4.67
C PRO A 70 -5.08 7.22 -3.72
N HIS A 71 -5.93 6.21 -3.57
CA HIS A 71 -5.65 5.07 -2.70
C HIS A 71 -4.54 4.20 -3.30
N LEU A 72 -3.28 4.59 -3.09
CA LEU A 72 -2.11 3.89 -3.59
C LEU A 72 -2.00 2.49 -3.02
N TRP A 73 -1.41 1.59 -3.81
CA TRP A 73 -1.16 0.21 -3.41
C TRP A 73 0.33 -0.12 -3.40
N ALA A 74 1.05 0.09 -4.51
CA ALA A 74 2.49 -0.11 -4.61
C ALA A 74 3.20 1.06 -5.27
N MET A 75 4.53 1.04 -5.12
CA MET A 75 5.45 1.96 -5.78
C MET A 75 6.76 1.28 -6.15
N GLU A 76 7.38 1.75 -7.23
CA GLU A 76 8.73 1.39 -7.65
C GLU A 76 9.51 2.67 -8.00
N PHE A 77 10.80 2.70 -7.66
CA PHE A 77 11.66 3.81 -8.05
C PHE A 77 12.13 3.62 -9.48
N LEU A 78 11.88 4.62 -10.32
CA LEU A 78 12.43 4.70 -11.66
C LEU A 78 13.92 5.08 -11.60
N PRO A 79 14.74 4.71 -12.59
CA PRO A 79 16.19 4.99 -12.61
C PRO A 79 16.55 6.47 -12.49
N ASP A 80 15.64 7.37 -12.85
CA ASP A 80 15.81 8.83 -12.77
C ASP A 80 15.33 9.44 -11.44
N GLY A 81 14.94 8.60 -10.47
CA GLY A 81 14.51 9.02 -9.13
C GLY A 81 13.02 9.36 -9.01
N ARG A 82 12.26 9.30 -10.11
CA ARG A 82 10.79 9.36 -10.06
C ARG A 82 10.22 8.08 -9.45
N MET A 83 8.94 8.09 -9.08
CA MET A 83 8.25 6.91 -8.55
C MET A 83 7.12 6.50 -9.49
N LEU A 84 7.10 5.26 -9.96
CA LEU A 84 5.93 4.66 -10.59
C LEU A 84 5.01 4.15 -9.48
N VAL A 85 3.76 4.56 -9.46
CA VAL A 85 2.80 4.17 -8.42
C VAL A 85 1.54 3.59 -9.02
N THR A 86 0.95 2.62 -8.32
CA THR A 86 -0.36 2.05 -8.63
C THR A 86 -1.39 2.46 -7.59
N ALA A 87 -2.64 2.63 -8.01
CA ALA A 87 -3.76 2.95 -7.15
C ALA A 87 -4.87 1.92 -7.31
N LYS A 88 -5.51 1.55 -6.18
CA LYS A 88 -6.56 0.53 -6.15
C LYS A 88 -7.70 0.80 -7.13
N GLN A 89 -7.99 2.07 -7.43
CA GLN A 89 -9.05 2.46 -8.37
C GLN A 89 -8.73 2.13 -9.85
N GLY A 90 -7.55 1.59 -10.16
CA GLY A 90 -7.17 1.24 -11.54
C GLY A 90 -6.26 2.26 -12.21
N ALA A 91 -5.78 3.27 -11.49
CA ALA A 91 -4.89 4.29 -12.03
C ALA A 91 -3.42 3.94 -11.74
N MET A 92 -2.55 4.27 -12.69
CA MET A 92 -1.09 4.25 -12.53
C MET A 92 -0.57 5.66 -12.82
N HIS A 93 0.39 6.13 -12.03
CA HIS A 93 0.98 7.47 -12.19
C HIS A 93 2.49 7.42 -12.05
N ILE A 94 3.17 8.41 -12.64
CA ILE A 94 4.55 8.72 -12.29
C ILE A 94 4.53 9.95 -11.37
N ILE A 95 5.16 9.82 -10.21
CA ILE A 95 5.39 10.93 -9.28
C ILE A 95 6.78 11.51 -9.55
N GLY A 96 6.83 12.81 -9.81
CA GLY A 96 8.07 13.55 -10.00
C GLY A 96 8.94 13.56 -8.74
N THR A 97 10.22 13.88 -8.90
CA THR A 97 11.16 14.06 -7.77
C THR A 97 10.78 15.23 -6.86
N ASP A 98 9.87 16.09 -7.31
CA ASP A 98 9.27 17.20 -6.56
C ASP A 98 8.00 16.79 -5.80
N GLY A 99 7.57 15.52 -5.89
CA GLY A 99 6.36 15.01 -5.27
C GLY A 99 5.08 15.20 -6.09
N THR A 100 5.16 15.81 -7.28
CA THR A 100 3.99 16.07 -8.11
C THR A 100 3.56 14.80 -8.86
N ALA A 101 2.28 14.43 -8.76
CA ALA A 101 1.71 13.36 -9.57
C ALA A 101 1.47 13.83 -11.01
N GLY A 102 2.02 13.08 -11.98
CA GLY A 102 1.68 13.24 -13.39
C GLY A 102 0.28 12.73 -13.74
N PRO A 103 -0.16 12.93 -14.99
CA PRO A 103 -1.40 12.35 -15.52
C PRO A 103 -1.46 10.83 -15.36
N GLU A 104 -2.67 10.26 -15.40
CA GLU A 104 -2.84 8.81 -15.43
C GLU A 104 -2.14 8.20 -16.65
N ILE A 105 -1.38 7.12 -16.43
CA ILE A 105 -0.78 6.33 -17.50
C ILE A 105 -1.89 5.67 -18.32
N ALA A 106 -1.87 5.86 -19.64
CA ALA A 106 -2.85 5.29 -20.54
C ALA A 106 -2.66 3.78 -20.72
N ASN A 107 -3.73 3.11 -21.19
CA ASN A 107 -3.77 1.67 -21.50
C ASN A 107 -3.57 0.73 -20.30
N VAL A 108 -3.73 1.21 -19.06
CA VAL A 108 -3.91 0.33 -17.91
C VAL A 108 -5.20 -0.47 -18.10
N PRO A 109 -5.18 -1.82 -17.98
CA PRO A 109 -6.38 -2.64 -18.13
C PRO A 109 -7.47 -2.30 -17.12
N GLU A 110 -8.71 -2.64 -17.45
CA GLU A 110 -9.81 -2.61 -16.49
C GLU A 110 -9.50 -3.51 -15.27
N VAL A 111 -9.80 -3.00 -14.08
CA VAL A 111 -9.61 -3.72 -12.81
C VAL A 111 -10.92 -3.76 -12.02
N LEU A 112 -11.10 -4.80 -11.22
CA LEU A 112 -12.15 -4.85 -10.20
C LEU A 112 -11.68 -4.09 -8.95
N ALA A 113 -12.06 -2.81 -8.85
CA ALA A 113 -11.78 -1.97 -7.69
C ALA A 113 -12.86 -2.13 -6.58
N ASP A 114 -12.94 -3.32 -5.97
CA ASP A 114 -13.85 -3.59 -4.86
C ASP A 114 -13.18 -4.39 -3.72
N GLY A 115 -13.59 -4.14 -2.48
CA GLY A 115 -13.03 -4.77 -1.29
C GLY A 115 -11.50 -4.62 -1.23
N GLN A 116 -10.77 -5.74 -1.33
CA GLN A 116 -9.30 -5.79 -1.39
C GLN A 116 -8.72 -5.74 -2.82
N GLY A 117 -9.56 -5.85 -3.85
CA GLY A 117 -9.16 -5.81 -5.26
C GLY A 117 -8.86 -4.39 -5.77
N GLY A 118 -8.22 -4.33 -6.94
CA GLY A 118 -7.83 -3.09 -7.62
C GLY A 118 -6.68 -3.33 -8.59
N LEU A 119 -6.02 -2.25 -9.02
CA LEU A 119 -4.63 -2.33 -9.50
C LEU A 119 -3.73 -2.43 -8.26
N LEU A 120 -2.89 -3.45 -8.23
CA LEU A 120 -2.17 -3.87 -7.03
C LEU A 120 -0.68 -3.64 -7.24
N ASP A 121 0.14 -4.69 -7.30
CA ASP A 121 1.58 -4.50 -7.29
C ASP A 121 2.15 -4.07 -8.65
N VAL A 122 3.34 -3.51 -8.61
CA VAL A 122 4.16 -3.24 -9.79
C VAL A 122 5.62 -3.58 -9.48
N ALA A 123 6.31 -4.17 -10.45
CA ALA A 123 7.73 -4.46 -10.38
C ALA A 123 8.38 -4.05 -11.71
N LEU A 124 9.53 -3.39 -11.63
CA LEU A 124 10.36 -3.13 -12.80
C LEU A 124 11.09 -4.42 -13.20
N ALA A 125 11.21 -4.69 -14.50
CA ALA A 125 12.06 -5.77 -14.98
C ALA A 125 13.52 -5.52 -14.57
N PRO A 126 14.34 -6.57 -14.34
CA PRO A 126 15.76 -6.40 -14.04
C PRO A 126 16.53 -5.60 -15.11
N ASP A 127 16.04 -5.58 -16.35
CA ASP A 127 16.63 -4.84 -17.49
C ASP A 127 15.87 -3.54 -17.84
N PHE A 128 15.02 -3.04 -16.94
CA PHE A 128 14.10 -1.92 -17.18
C PHE A 128 14.74 -0.69 -17.82
N GLU A 129 15.96 -0.29 -17.43
CA GLU A 129 16.66 0.85 -18.04
C GLU A 129 16.80 0.73 -19.56
N SER A 130 16.90 -0.50 -20.08
CA SER A 130 17.04 -0.78 -21.51
C SER A 130 15.73 -1.21 -22.17
N SER A 131 14.86 -1.91 -21.44
CA SER A 131 13.65 -2.53 -21.99
C SER A 131 12.39 -1.68 -21.78
N GLY A 132 12.35 -0.90 -20.70
CA GLY A 132 11.15 -0.23 -20.19
C GLY A 132 10.10 -1.20 -19.66
N MET A 133 10.43 -2.47 -19.46
CA MET A 133 9.45 -3.50 -19.12
C MET A 133 9.05 -3.47 -17.66
N ILE A 134 7.74 -3.44 -17.41
CA ILE A 134 7.16 -3.56 -16.08
C ILE A 134 6.25 -4.78 -16.03
N PHE A 135 6.06 -5.27 -14.81
CA PHE A 135 5.09 -6.30 -14.48
C PHE A 135 4.17 -5.74 -13.41
N PHE A 136 2.86 -5.92 -13.57
CA PHE A 136 1.89 -5.44 -12.59
C PHE A 136 0.81 -6.46 -12.35
N SER A 137 0.34 -6.51 -11.12
CA SER A 137 -0.73 -7.40 -10.71
C SER A 137 -2.03 -6.62 -10.47
N PHE A 138 -3.15 -7.25 -10.77
CA PHE A 138 -4.46 -6.63 -10.63
C PHE A 138 -5.55 -7.68 -10.39
N ALA A 139 -6.65 -7.23 -9.79
CA ALA A 139 -7.89 -7.99 -9.72
C ALA A 139 -8.58 -7.90 -11.10
N GLU A 140 -8.44 -8.94 -11.93
CA GLU A 140 -9.03 -8.97 -13.27
C GLU A 140 -10.49 -9.41 -13.18
N PRO A 141 -11.46 -8.60 -13.66
CA PRO A 141 -12.84 -9.06 -13.81
C PRO A 141 -12.94 -10.13 -14.89
N ARG A 142 -13.79 -11.15 -14.67
CA ARG A 142 -13.95 -12.35 -15.53
C ARG A 142 -15.35 -12.52 -16.10
N ASN A 143 -16.07 -11.43 -16.33
CA ASN A 143 -17.48 -11.49 -16.74
C ASN A 143 -18.27 -12.40 -15.77
N ASP A 144 -18.89 -13.47 -16.29
CA ASP A 144 -19.71 -14.41 -15.53
C ASP A 144 -18.90 -15.39 -14.64
N ASP A 145 -17.57 -15.43 -14.78
CA ASP A 145 -16.67 -16.28 -13.98
C ASP A 145 -16.08 -15.54 -12.75
N GLY A 146 -16.67 -14.42 -12.34
CA GLY A 146 -16.25 -13.63 -11.18
C GLY A 146 -14.98 -12.83 -11.41
N ASN A 147 -13.95 -13.02 -10.58
CA ASN A 147 -12.67 -12.31 -10.69
C ASN A 147 -11.48 -13.13 -10.17
N GLY A 148 -10.25 -12.67 -10.43
CA GLY A 148 -9.05 -13.30 -9.89
C GLY A 148 -7.78 -12.47 -10.06
N THR A 149 -6.75 -12.76 -9.28
CA THR A 149 -5.45 -12.10 -9.40
C THR A 149 -4.80 -12.47 -10.73
N SER A 150 -4.36 -11.46 -11.48
CA SER A 150 -3.66 -11.63 -12.75
C SER A 150 -2.41 -10.80 -12.76
N VAL A 151 -1.43 -11.21 -13.58
CA VAL A 151 -0.19 -10.45 -13.80
C VAL A 151 -0.08 -10.16 -15.28
N ALA A 152 0.17 -8.90 -15.60
CA ALA A 152 0.47 -8.46 -16.96
C ALA A 152 1.90 -7.93 -17.04
N SER A 153 2.53 -8.15 -18.19
CA SER A 153 3.74 -7.47 -18.61
C SER A 153 3.38 -6.35 -19.58
N ALA A 154 4.08 -5.23 -19.53
CA ALA A 154 3.95 -4.14 -20.49
C ALA A 154 5.24 -3.34 -20.57
N ARG A 155 5.44 -2.60 -21.67
CA ARG A 155 6.48 -1.58 -21.77
C ARG A 155 5.92 -0.24 -21.31
N LEU A 156 6.54 0.38 -20.32
CA LEU A 156 6.22 1.74 -19.90
C LEU A 156 6.89 2.75 -20.84
N VAL A 157 6.07 3.56 -21.52
CA VAL A 157 6.53 4.67 -22.36
C VAL A 157 6.09 5.97 -21.72
N ALA A 158 7.01 6.60 -20.97
CA ALA A 158 6.77 7.89 -20.34
C ALA A 158 6.80 9.02 -21.38
N ASP A 159 6.03 10.08 -21.12
CA ASP A 159 6.02 11.31 -21.91
C ASP A 159 6.74 12.47 -21.18
N ASP A 160 6.93 13.58 -21.89
CA ASP A 160 7.61 14.78 -21.37
C ASP A 160 6.74 15.57 -20.37
N GLN A 161 5.47 15.21 -20.21
CA GLN A 161 4.50 15.84 -19.31
C GLN A 161 4.40 15.11 -17.97
N GLY A 162 5.22 14.07 -17.75
CA GLY A 162 5.22 13.26 -16.54
C GLY A 162 4.15 12.15 -16.53
N GLY A 163 3.43 11.96 -17.63
CA GLY A 163 2.51 10.85 -17.86
C GLY A 163 3.16 9.77 -18.73
N GLY A 164 2.35 9.10 -19.52
CA GLY A 164 2.80 8.05 -20.44
C GLY A 164 1.70 7.07 -20.80
N ALA A 165 2.11 5.95 -21.41
CA ALA A 165 1.23 4.85 -21.77
C ALA A 165 1.93 3.51 -21.54
N LEU A 166 1.11 2.47 -21.36
CA LEU A 166 1.56 1.09 -21.47
C LEU A 166 1.44 0.62 -22.92
N GLU A 167 2.54 0.09 -23.46
CA GLU A 167 2.60 -0.59 -24.74
C GLU A 167 2.69 -2.11 -24.54
N ASP A 168 2.20 -2.87 -25.51
CA ASP A 168 2.29 -4.34 -25.55
C ASP A 168 1.82 -5.04 -24.27
N VAL A 169 0.71 -4.53 -23.69
CA VAL A 169 0.11 -5.08 -22.49
C VAL A 169 -0.34 -6.51 -22.74
N ASN A 170 0.29 -7.46 -22.05
CA ASN A 170 0.01 -8.89 -22.18
C ASN A 170 -0.19 -9.53 -20.81
N VAL A 171 -1.34 -10.18 -20.59
CA VAL A 171 -1.59 -10.94 -19.36
C VAL A 171 -0.85 -12.28 -19.44
N ILE A 172 0.16 -12.44 -18.59
CA ILE A 172 1.08 -13.60 -18.59
C ILE A 172 0.73 -14.64 -17.53
N PHE A 173 -0.05 -14.27 -16.52
CA PHE A 173 -0.51 -15.17 -15.47
C PHE A 173 -1.93 -14.81 -15.05
N ARG A 174 -2.74 -15.85 -14.80
CA ARG A 174 -4.09 -15.73 -14.28
C ARG A 174 -4.29 -16.79 -13.20
N GLN A 175 -4.70 -16.35 -12.01
CA GLN A 175 -5.20 -17.26 -10.99
C GLN A 175 -6.50 -17.89 -11.49
N THR A 176 -6.58 -19.21 -11.45
CA THR A 176 -7.76 -19.99 -11.84
C THR A 176 -8.17 -20.94 -10.72
N PRO A 177 -9.47 -21.29 -10.59
CA PRO A 177 -10.60 -20.74 -11.35
C PRO A 177 -10.87 -19.26 -11.00
N GLY A 178 -11.69 -18.59 -11.81
CA GLY A 178 -12.28 -17.32 -11.40
C GLY A 178 -13.18 -17.50 -10.17
N TYR A 179 -13.33 -16.44 -9.38
CA TYR A 179 -14.00 -16.52 -8.08
C TYR A 179 -14.86 -15.30 -7.78
N GLU A 180 -16.09 -15.55 -7.33
CA GLU A 180 -17.01 -14.52 -6.85
C GLU A 180 -16.64 -14.09 -5.43
N GLY A 181 -15.87 -13.00 -5.32
CA GLY A 181 -15.48 -12.44 -4.02
C GLY A 181 -14.50 -11.28 -4.16
N ASN A 182 -14.35 -10.51 -3.09
CA ASN A 182 -13.54 -9.28 -3.08
C ASN A 182 -12.44 -9.30 -2.00
N LYS A 183 -12.00 -10.49 -1.58
CA LYS A 183 -10.98 -10.67 -0.53
C LYS A 183 -9.86 -11.59 -0.98
N HIS A 184 -8.71 -11.43 -0.34
CA HIS A 184 -7.54 -12.30 -0.39
C HIS A 184 -7.04 -12.50 -1.83
N PHE A 185 -6.61 -11.41 -2.45
CA PHE A 185 -5.98 -11.42 -3.77
C PHE A 185 -4.47 -11.78 -3.72
N GLY A 186 -3.79 -11.55 -2.59
CA GLY A 186 -2.33 -11.68 -2.52
C GLY A 186 -1.67 -10.54 -3.30
N SER A 187 -1.10 -10.85 -4.46
CA SER A 187 -0.68 -9.96 -5.55
C SER A 187 0.75 -9.39 -5.53
N ARG A 188 1.53 -9.61 -4.47
CA ARG A 188 2.96 -9.23 -4.44
C ARG A 188 3.73 -9.87 -5.60
N LEU A 189 4.56 -9.07 -6.25
CA LEU A 189 5.53 -9.42 -7.28
C LEU A 189 6.94 -9.19 -6.74
N ALA A 190 7.86 -10.09 -7.04
CA ALA A 190 9.28 -9.90 -6.72
C ALA A 190 10.15 -10.68 -7.69
N PHE A 191 11.21 -10.05 -8.20
CA PHE A 191 12.22 -10.77 -8.97
C PHE A 191 13.18 -11.53 -8.06
N GLY A 192 13.38 -12.80 -8.40
CA GLY A 192 14.36 -13.70 -7.80
C GLY A 192 15.79 -13.42 -8.24
N PRO A 193 16.78 -14.02 -7.56
CA PRO A 193 18.19 -13.84 -7.89
C PRO A 193 18.59 -14.44 -9.25
N GLU A 194 17.82 -15.36 -9.81
CA GLU A 194 18.08 -15.97 -11.13
C GLU A 194 17.17 -15.39 -12.23
N GLY A 195 16.41 -14.32 -11.92
CA GLY A 195 15.55 -13.61 -12.86
C GLY A 195 14.11 -14.14 -12.94
N GLU A 196 13.70 -15.02 -12.04
CA GLU A 196 12.31 -15.48 -11.95
C GLU A 196 11.40 -14.38 -11.41
N LEU A 197 10.15 -14.33 -11.87
CA LEU A 197 9.13 -13.52 -11.24
C LEU A 197 8.34 -14.36 -10.25
N TYR A 198 8.50 -14.10 -8.96
CA TYR A 198 7.64 -14.67 -7.92
C TYR A 198 6.33 -13.90 -7.86
N VAL A 199 5.22 -14.64 -7.83
CA VAL A 199 3.86 -14.10 -7.74
C VAL A 199 3.18 -14.71 -6.52
N THR A 200 2.67 -13.85 -5.64
CA THR A 200 1.81 -14.31 -4.53
C THR A 200 0.34 -14.25 -4.92
N VAL A 201 -0.43 -15.26 -4.53
CA VAL A 201 -1.89 -15.30 -4.71
C VAL A 201 -2.55 -15.65 -3.38
N GLY A 202 -3.70 -15.03 -3.10
CA GLY A 202 -4.47 -15.34 -1.91
C GLY A 202 -5.52 -16.45 -2.16
N GLU A 203 -5.98 -17.09 -1.10
CA GLU A 203 -6.92 -18.23 -1.18
C GLU A 203 -8.40 -17.84 -1.32
N ARG A 204 -8.71 -16.54 -1.45
CA ARG A 204 -10.05 -15.98 -1.72
C ARG A 204 -10.99 -15.84 -0.51
N SER A 205 -10.48 -15.98 0.70
CA SER A 205 -11.24 -15.92 1.96
C SER A 205 -12.35 -16.96 2.04
N ASP A 206 -12.16 -18.12 1.41
CA ASP A 206 -13.13 -19.20 1.47
C ASP A 206 -12.96 -19.94 2.80
N ALA A 207 -14.08 -20.29 3.45
CA ALA A 207 -14.03 -21.02 4.71
C ALA A 207 -13.58 -22.47 4.50
N GLU A 208 -13.82 -23.04 3.32
CA GLU A 208 -13.29 -24.32 2.90
C GLU A 208 -12.15 -24.10 1.88
N PRO A 209 -10.89 -24.39 2.22
CA PRO A 209 -9.80 -24.28 1.26
C PRO A 209 -10.01 -25.29 0.13
N ARG A 210 -10.03 -24.80 -1.12
CA ARG A 210 -10.05 -25.66 -2.31
C ARG A 210 -8.62 -26.01 -2.71
N VAL A 211 -8.33 -27.31 -2.80
CA VAL A 211 -7.12 -27.87 -3.42
C VAL A 211 -7.31 -28.08 -4.92
#